data_AF-A0A436BLK5-F1
#
_entry.id   AF-A0A436BLK5-F1
#
_cell.length_a   1.000
_cell.length_b   1.000
_cell.length_c   1.000
_cell.angle_alpha   90.00
_cell.angle_beta   90.00
_cell.angle_gamma   90.00
#
_symmetry.space_group_name_H-M   'P 1'
#
loop_
_entity.id
_entity.type
_entity.pdbx_description
1 polymer ?
#
loop_
_entity_poly.entity_id
_entity_poly.type
_entity_poly.pdbx_seq_one_letter_code
_entity_poly.pdbx_strand_id
1 'polypeptide(L)'
;LKDDAIYEVAQQAPRDAAALGKLRTTPKGWERSSTATALLGAVNTALALPKEQMPKLPKSFQPPEGSSAAAELLKVLLRIVAEKEGVASKVLASSDDIDRIAAEGEEADVPALQGWRRAVFGEAALKLVRGEIGIKFDKRKIAVFDL
;
A
#
# COMPACT_ATOMS: atom_id res chain seq x y z
N LEU A 1 20.22 15.87 -7.29
CA LEU A 1 19.42 15.30 -8.41
C LEU A 1 17.96 15.44 -8.02
N LYS A 2 17.08 15.87 -8.93
CA LYS A 2 15.64 15.98 -8.66
C LYS A 2 14.93 14.66 -8.98
N ASP A 3 13.76 14.44 -8.40
CA ASP A 3 13.00 13.19 -8.55
C ASP A 3 12.64 12.89 -10.01
N ASP A 4 12.22 13.89 -10.77
CA ASP A 4 11.94 13.76 -12.20
C ASP A 4 13.15 13.24 -13.00
N ALA A 5 14.35 13.68 -12.64
CA ALA A 5 15.59 13.17 -13.21
C ALA A 5 15.92 11.74 -12.78
N ILE A 6 15.59 11.36 -11.55
CA ILE A 6 15.72 9.96 -11.08
C ILE A 6 14.79 9.06 -11.92
N TYR A 7 13.54 9.48 -12.15
CA TYR A 7 12.58 8.76 -12.97
C TYR A 7 13.05 8.62 -14.43
N GLU A 8 13.52 9.71 -15.05
CA GLU A 8 14.01 9.66 -16.44
C GLU A 8 15.24 8.75 -16.57
N VAL A 9 16.18 8.79 -15.62
CA VAL A 9 17.34 7.89 -15.58
C VAL A 9 16.91 6.42 -15.45
N ALA A 10 15.93 6.12 -14.59
CA ALA A 10 15.41 4.76 -14.44
C ALA A 10 14.74 4.23 -15.72
N GLN A 11 14.07 5.10 -16.48
CA GLN A 11 13.40 4.74 -17.74
C GLN A 11 14.36 4.61 -18.92
N GLN A 12 15.28 5.57 -19.08
CA GLN A 12 16.19 5.64 -20.23
C GLN A 12 17.46 4.81 -20.02
N ALA A 13 17.79 4.46 -18.77
CA ALA A 13 18.93 3.64 -18.40
C ALA A 13 20.25 4.02 -19.09
N PRO A 14 20.70 5.30 -19.00
CA PRO A 14 21.91 5.76 -19.66
C PRO A 14 23.14 5.02 -19.13
N ARG A 15 23.98 4.51 -20.04
CA ARG A 15 25.19 3.74 -19.68
C ARG A 15 26.47 4.56 -19.70
N ASP A 16 26.44 5.72 -20.35
CA ASP A 16 27.58 6.61 -20.51
C ASP A 16 27.19 8.09 -20.43
N ALA A 17 28.20 8.96 -20.39
CA ALA A 17 28.00 10.40 -20.28
C ALA A 17 27.26 11.00 -21.49
N ALA A 18 27.43 10.42 -22.68
CA ALA A 18 26.76 10.91 -23.89
C ALA A 18 25.25 10.61 -23.84
N ALA A 19 24.85 9.44 -23.35
CA ALA A 19 23.46 9.06 -23.10
C ALA A 19 22.86 9.88 -21.96
N LEU A 20 23.62 10.12 -20.89
CA LEU A 20 23.18 10.96 -19.78
C LEU A 20 22.94 12.41 -20.22
N GLY A 21 23.81 12.98 -21.05
CA GLY A 21 23.67 14.34 -21.57
C GLY A 21 22.50 14.55 -22.54
N LYS A 22 21.85 13.46 -23.00
CA LYS A 22 20.62 13.53 -23.81
C LYS A 22 19.36 13.63 -22.96
N LEU A 23 19.44 13.38 -21.65
CA LEU A 23 18.27 13.45 -20.77
C LEU A 23 17.82 14.90 -20.61
N ARG A 24 16.51 15.11 -20.64
CA ARG A 24 15.93 16.45 -20.61
C ARG A 24 15.97 17.06 -19.21
N THR A 25 15.88 16.22 -18.18
CA THR A 25 15.82 16.62 -16.77
C THR A 25 17.19 16.89 -16.15
N THR A 26 18.28 16.50 -16.82
CA THR A 26 19.65 16.76 -16.34
C THR A 26 20.18 18.09 -16.91
N PRO A 27 20.83 18.95 -16.10
CA PRO A 27 21.45 20.17 -16.61
C PRO A 27 22.54 19.87 -17.66
N LYS A 28 22.59 20.66 -18.74
CA LYS A 28 23.64 20.52 -19.76
C LYS A 28 25.04 20.70 -19.15
N GLY A 29 25.96 19.79 -19.48
CA GLY A 29 27.33 19.80 -18.96
C GLY A 29 27.48 19.09 -17.61
N TRP A 30 26.39 18.75 -16.93
CA TRP A 30 26.43 18.01 -15.68
C TRP A 30 26.93 16.58 -15.86
N GLU A 31 26.78 16.00 -17.05
CA GLU A 31 27.25 14.65 -17.39
C GLU A 31 28.77 14.46 -17.24
N ARG A 32 29.52 15.57 -17.18
CA ARG A 32 30.98 15.59 -16.99
C ARG A 32 31.40 15.66 -15.51
N SER A 33 30.45 15.79 -14.59
CA SER A 33 30.73 15.91 -13.17
C SER A 33 31.12 14.57 -12.53
N SER A 34 31.83 14.63 -11.41
CA SER A 34 32.12 13.44 -10.60
C SER A 34 30.84 12.77 -10.07
N THR A 35 29.82 13.56 -9.74
CA THR A 35 28.50 13.06 -9.34
C THR A 35 27.82 12.26 -10.46
N ALA A 36 27.87 12.76 -11.70
CA ALA A 36 27.33 12.05 -12.86
C ALA A 36 28.08 10.75 -13.14
N THR A 37 29.40 10.75 -12.94
CA THR A 37 30.24 9.54 -13.05
C THR A 37 29.83 8.49 -12.02
N ALA A 38 29.61 8.88 -10.77
CA ALA A 38 29.14 7.98 -9.72
C ALA A 38 27.72 7.44 -10.02
N LEU A 39 26.82 8.29 -10.52
CA LEU A 39 25.49 7.88 -10.95
C LEU A 39 25.55 6.80 -12.05
N LEU A 40 26.36 7.01 -13.08
CA LEU A 40 26.55 6.04 -14.16
C LEU A 40 27.13 4.72 -13.65
N GLY A 41 28.03 4.77 -12.66
CA GLY A 41 28.51 3.59 -11.95
C GLY A 41 27.38 2.80 -11.28
N ALA A 42 26.48 3.48 -10.57
CA ALA A 42 25.32 2.85 -9.94
C ALA A 42 24.33 2.28 -10.98
N VAL A 43 24.06 3.01 -12.07
CA VAL A 43 23.18 2.55 -13.15
C VAL A 43 23.75 1.29 -13.81
N ASN A 44 25.03 1.29 -14.17
CA ASN A 44 25.65 0.11 -14.79
C ASN A 44 25.71 -1.08 -13.82
N THR A 45 25.92 -0.84 -12.52
CA THR A 45 25.85 -1.88 -11.49
C THR A 45 24.44 -2.50 -11.42
N ALA A 46 23.40 -1.67 -11.41
CA ALA A 46 22.01 -2.13 -11.41
C ALA A 46 21.64 -2.89 -12.70
N LEU A 47 22.13 -2.44 -13.87
CA LEU A 47 21.89 -3.11 -15.15
C LEU A 47 22.64 -4.44 -15.30
N ALA A 48 23.76 -4.61 -14.59
CA ALA A 48 24.50 -5.86 -14.56
C ALA A 48 23.92 -6.89 -13.56
N LEU A 49 23.00 -6.47 -12.68
CA LEU A 49 22.42 -7.32 -11.67
C LEU A 49 21.53 -8.40 -12.33
N PRO A 50 21.73 -9.70 -12.04
CA PRO A 50 20.83 -10.75 -12.50
C PRO A 50 19.39 -10.49 -12.02
N LYS A 51 18.39 -10.85 -12.85
CA LYS A 51 16.97 -10.61 -12.53
C LYS A 51 16.55 -11.21 -11.19
N GLU A 52 17.16 -12.33 -10.83
CA GLU A 52 16.87 -13.07 -9.60
C GLU A 52 17.34 -12.32 -8.34
N GLN A 53 18.31 -11.42 -8.47
CA GLN A 53 18.84 -10.59 -7.38
C GLN A 53 18.18 -9.20 -7.32
N MET A 54 17.38 -8.84 -8.32
CA MET A 54 16.65 -7.57 -8.31
C MET A 54 15.61 -7.57 -7.18
N PRO A 55 15.41 -6.41 -6.52
CA PRO A 55 14.37 -6.29 -5.51
C PRO A 55 13.01 -6.57 -6.15
N LYS A 56 12.22 -7.45 -5.53
CA LYS A 56 10.84 -7.69 -5.95
C LYS A 56 10.01 -6.49 -5.53
N LEU A 57 9.35 -5.84 -6.48
CA LEU A 57 8.34 -4.86 -6.17
C LEU A 57 7.24 -5.55 -5.33
N PRO A 58 6.77 -4.92 -4.25
CA PRO A 58 5.61 -5.43 -3.53
C PRO A 58 4.45 -5.51 -4.53
N LYS A 59 3.81 -6.68 -4.61
CA LYS A 59 2.63 -6.86 -5.45
C LYS A 59 1.54 -5.95 -4.89
N SER A 60 0.98 -5.09 -5.73
CA SER A 60 -0.26 -4.40 -5.37
C SER A 60 -1.33 -5.47 -5.15
N PHE A 61 -1.90 -5.49 -3.95
CA PHE A 61 -3.00 -6.38 -3.63
C PHE A 61 -4.18 -6.03 -4.53
N GLN A 62 -4.62 -6.96 -5.38
CA GLN A 62 -5.86 -6.82 -6.13
C GLN A 62 -6.92 -7.70 -5.47
N PRO A 63 -7.92 -7.10 -4.82
CA PRO A 63 -8.99 -7.86 -4.19
C PRO A 63 -9.77 -8.66 -5.25
N PRO A 64 -10.23 -9.88 -4.93
CA PRO A 64 -11.07 -10.67 -5.83
C PRO A 64 -12.42 -9.98 -6.09
N GLU A 65 -13.07 -10.32 -7.21
CA GLU A 65 -14.41 -9.78 -7.52
C GLU A 65 -15.39 -10.07 -6.37
N GLY A 66 -16.11 -9.04 -5.94
CA GLY A 66 -17.09 -9.11 -4.84
C GLY A 66 -16.60 -8.64 -3.47
N SER A 67 -15.29 -8.52 -3.23
CA SER A 67 -14.79 -8.07 -1.92
C SER A 67 -14.87 -6.55 -1.71
N SER A 68 -15.08 -5.76 -2.77
CA SER A 68 -15.19 -4.29 -2.66
C SER A 68 -16.39 -3.85 -1.83
N ALA A 69 -17.55 -4.49 -2.00
CA ALA A 69 -18.74 -4.20 -1.20
C ALA A 69 -18.54 -4.62 0.27
N ALA A 70 -17.88 -5.75 0.51
CA ALA A 70 -17.51 -6.19 1.86
C ALA A 70 -16.54 -5.20 2.52
N ALA A 71 -15.56 -4.68 1.79
CA ALA A 71 -14.64 -3.65 2.26
C ALA A 71 -15.38 -2.36 2.67
N GLU A 72 -16.42 -1.94 1.94
CA GLU A 72 -17.24 -0.78 2.33
C GLU A 72 -18.01 -1.04 3.64
N LEU A 73 -18.58 -2.23 3.83
CA LEU A 73 -19.23 -2.60 5.10
C LEU A 73 -18.23 -2.61 6.27
N LEU A 74 -17.02 -3.12 6.04
CA LEU A 74 -15.93 -3.09 7.02
C LEU A 74 -15.49 -1.67 7.35
N LYS A 75 -15.44 -0.75 6.38
CA LYS A 75 -15.14 0.68 6.63
C LYS A 75 -16.22 1.32 7.51
N VAL A 76 -17.48 0.98 7.30
CA VAL A 76 -18.58 1.44 8.17
C VAL A 76 -18.41 0.89 9.58
N LEU A 77 -18.14 -0.42 9.73
CA LEU A 77 -17.87 -1.03 11.04
C LEU A 77 -16.68 -0.37 11.74
N LEU A 78 -15.57 -0.16 11.02
CA LEU A 78 -14.36 0.49 11.54
C LEU A 78 -14.69 1.88 12.11
N ARG A 79 -15.54 2.64 11.43
CA ARG A 79 -15.99 3.95 11.90
C ARG A 79 -16.79 3.84 13.20
N ILE A 80 -17.74 2.90 13.28
CA ILE A 80 -18.54 2.68 14.50
C ILE A 80 -17.65 2.32 15.68
N VAL A 81 -16.70 1.38 15.48
CA VAL A 81 -15.77 0.95 16.53
C VAL A 81 -14.85 2.09 16.95
N ALA A 82 -14.27 2.83 15.99
CA ALA A 82 -13.41 3.98 16.26
C ALA A 82 -14.13 5.08 17.07
N GLU A 83 -15.38 5.40 16.70
CA GLU A 83 -16.22 6.37 17.42
C GLU A 83 -16.54 5.90 18.83
N LYS A 84 -16.84 4.60 19.02
CA LYS A 84 -17.13 4.01 20.33
C LYS A 84 -15.92 4.04 21.27
N GLU A 85 -14.74 3.71 20.76
CA GLU A 85 -13.51 3.64 21.54
C GLU A 85 -12.80 5.01 21.67
N GLY A 86 -13.30 6.04 20.97
CA GLY A 86 -12.73 7.39 21.03
C GLY A 86 -11.37 7.53 20.37
N VAL A 87 -11.08 6.70 19.36
CA VAL A 87 -9.79 6.69 18.65
C VAL A 87 -9.97 6.99 17.16
N ALA A 88 -8.90 7.42 16.48
CA ALA A 88 -8.96 7.59 15.03
C ALA A 88 -8.95 6.22 14.32
N SER A 89 -9.82 6.05 13.31
CA SER A 89 -9.94 4.79 12.55
C SER A 89 -8.62 4.26 12.00
N LYS A 90 -7.73 5.16 11.52
CA LYS A 90 -6.40 4.80 11.00
C LYS A 90 -5.47 4.16 12.03
N VAL A 91 -5.72 4.35 13.33
CA VAL A 91 -4.94 3.70 14.39
C VAL A 91 -5.35 2.22 14.54
N LEU A 92 -6.61 1.92 14.25
CA LEU A 92 -7.17 0.57 14.31
C LEU A 92 -6.89 -0.24 13.03
N ALA A 93 -7.10 0.36 11.85
CA ALA A 93 -6.86 -0.28 10.56
C ALA A 93 -6.62 0.73 9.44
N SER A 94 -5.74 0.39 8.51
CA SER A 94 -5.56 1.10 7.24
C SER A 94 -6.58 0.64 6.18
N SER A 95 -6.72 1.36 5.07
CA SER A 95 -7.57 0.90 3.96
C SER A 95 -7.08 -0.43 3.37
N ASP A 96 -5.77 -0.60 3.23
CA ASP A 96 -5.16 -1.85 2.79
C ASP A 96 -5.48 -3.01 3.74
N ASP A 97 -5.49 -2.76 5.06
CA ASP A 97 -5.89 -3.79 6.04
C ASP A 97 -7.34 -4.22 5.81
N ILE A 98 -8.24 -3.27 5.56
CA ILE A 98 -9.65 -3.55 5.30
C ILE A 98 -9.82 -4.34 4.00
N ASP A 99 -9.15 -3.93 2.93
CA ASP A 99 -9.26 -4.60 1.64
C ASP A 99 -8.73 -6.04 1.73
N ARG A 100 -7.64 -6.26 2.48
CA ARG A 100 -7.12 -7.61 2.73
C ARG A 100 -8.05 -8.45 3.61
N ILE A 101 -8.61 -7.91 4.69
CA ILE A 101 -9.58 -8.63 5.52
C ILE A 101 -10.83 -9.00 4.71
N ALA A 102 -11.34 -8.08 3.88
CA ALA A 102 -12.50 -8.34 3.03
C ALA A 102 -12.29 -9.49 2.04
N ALA A 103 -11.05 -9.70 1.61
CA ALA A 103 -10.70 -10.64 0.56
C ALA A 103 -10.14 -11.97 1.08
N GLU A 104 -9.34 -11.93 2.15
CA GLU A 104 -8.62 -13.08 2.71
C GLU A 104 -9.25 -13.58 4.02
N GLY A 105 -10.13 -12.78 4.66
CA GLY A 105 -10.75 -13.14 5.93
C GLY A 105 -9.72 -13.36 7.04
N GLU A 106 -9.76 -14.50 7.70
CA GLU A 106 -8.86 -14.86 8.81
C GLU A 106 -7.39 -15.03 8.37
N GLU A 107 -7.17 -15.35 7.10
CA GLU A 107 -5.83 -15.54 6.53
C GLU A 107 -5.13 -14.21 6.23
N ALA A 108 -5.82 -13.07 6.41
CA ALA A 108 -5.26 -11.75 6.20
C ALA A 108 -4.13 -11.45 7.19
N ASP A 109 -2.88 -11.47 6.71
CA ASP A 109 -1.72 -11.09 7.51
C ASP A 109 -1.59 -9.56 7.60
N VAL A 110 -2.40 -8.95 8.47
CA VAL A 110 -2.48 -7.50 8.66
C VAL A 110 -2.45 -7.08 10.13
N PRO A 111 -1.91 -5.88 10.46
CA PRO A 111 -1.86 -5.39 11.84
C PRO A 111 -3.22 -5.31 12.53
N ALA A 112 -4.30 -5.08 11.78
CA ALA A 112 -5.66 -5.03 12.30
C ALA A 112 -6.14 -6.36 12.91
N LEU A 113 -5.56 -7.50 12.49
CA LEU A 113 -5.84 -8.84 13.02
C LEU A 113 -4.81 -9.31 14.05
N GLN A 114 -3.99 -8.39 14.61
CA GLN A 114 -2.96 -8.73 15.58
C GLN A 114 -3.10 -7.93 16.89
N GLY A 115 -2.73 -8.58 18.00
CA GLY A 115 -2.66 -7.97 19.33
C GLY A 115 -3.93 -7.22 19.74
N TRP A 116 -3.77 -6.01 20.28
CA TRP A 116 -4.89 -5.22 20.79
C TRP A 116 -5.83 -4.72 19.68
N ARG A 117 -5.34 -4.50 18.45
CA ARG A 117 -6.19 -4.08 17.32
C ARG A 117 -7.18 -5.18 16.95
N ARG A 118 -6.75 -6.44 17.03
CA ARG A 118 -7.63 -7.61 16.86
C ARG A 118 -8.76 -7.59 17.87
N ALA A 119 -8.43 -7.39 19.14
CA ALA A 119 -9.41 -7.37 20.23
C ALA A 119 -10.42 -6.22 20.10
N VAL A 120 -10.00 -5.06 19.60
CA VAL A 120 -10.84 -3.87 19.47
C VAL A 120 -11.69 -3.88 18.19
N PHE A 121 -11.08 -4.23 17.05
CA PHE A 121 -11.70 -4.15 15.73
C PHE A 121 -11.67 -5.48 14.97
N GLY A 122 -10.51 -6.15 14.92
CA GLY A 122 -10.30 -7.30 14.04
C GLY A 122 -11.28 -8.45 14.26
N GLU A 123 -11.63 -8.78 15.51
CA GLU A 123 -12.64 -9.82 15.79
C GLU A 123 -14.02 -9.46 15.24
N ALA A 124 -14.47 -8.21 15.41
CA ALA A 124 -15.74 -7.76 14.85
C ALA A 124 -15.70 -7.74 13.31
N ALA A 125 -14.56 -7.33 12.72
CA ALA A 125 -14.37 -7.37 11.27
C ALA A 125 -14.52 -8.80 10.72
N LEU A 126 -13.88 -9.78 11.36
CA LEU A 126 -13.97 -11.18 10.97
C LEU A 126 -15.39 -11.74 11.14
N LYS A 127 -16.08 -11.41 12.24
CA LYS A 127 -17.50 -11.77 12.42
C LYS A 127 -18.39 -11.23 11.30
N LEU A 128 -18.15 -10.00 10.87
CA LEU A 128 -18.90 -9.38 9.77
C LEU A 128 -18.62 -10.09 8.45
N VAL A 129 -17.35 -10.42 8.16
CA VAL A 129 -16.97 -11.19 6.95
C VAL A 129 -17.56 -12.59 6.95
N ARG A 130 -17.65 -13.26 8.11
CA ARG A 130 -18.30 -14.57 8.27
C ARG A 130 -19.83 -14.52 8.23
N GLY A 131 -20.43 -13.33 8.25
CA GLY A 131 -21.88 -13.16 8.27
C GLY A 131 -22.52 -13.52 9.62
N GLU A 132 -21.77 -13.40 10.72
CA GLU A 132 -22.25 -13.65 12.08
C GLU A 132 -22.88 -12.40 12.72
N ILE A 133 -22.53 -11.22 12.19
CA ILE A 133 -23.11 -9.94 12.59
C ILE A 133 -23.52 -9.15 11.36
N GLY A 134 -24.48 -8.24 11.54
CA GLY A 134 -24.97 -7.33 10.52
C GLY A 134 -24.89 -5.86 10.96
N ILE A 135 -24.98 -4.97 9.97
CA ILE A 135 -25.08 -3.53 10.18
C ILE A 135 -26.49 -3.08 9.78
N LYS A 136 -27.19 -2.38 10.67
CA LYS A 136 -28.53 -1.83 10.41
C LYS A 136 -28.58 -0.33 10.64
N PHE A 137 -29.55 0.31 9.99
CA PHE A 137 -29.93 1.68 10.28
C PHE A 137 -31.05 1.68 11.33
N ASP A 138 -30.79 2.27 12.50
CA ASP A 138 -31.71 2.36 13.62
C ASP A 138 -31.83 3.82 14.08
N LYS A 139 -33.03 4.40 13.93
CA LYS A 139 -33.37 5.76 14.38
C LYS A 139 -32.32 6.82 14.00
N ARG A 140 -31.89 6.80 12.73
CA ARG A 140 -30.86 7.71 12.16
C ARG A 140 -29.42 7.44 12.59
N LYS A 141 -29.17 6.30 13.24
CA LYS A 141 -27.83 5.84 13.61
C LYS A 141 -27.54 4.50 12.95
N ILE A 142 -26.26 4.20 12.77
CA ILE A 142 -25.82 2.87 12.36
C ILE A 142 -25.56 2.04 13.62
N ALA A 143 -26.05 0.81 13.63
CA ALA A 143 -25.88 -0.13 14.75
C ALA A 143 -25.46 -1.50 14.23
N VAL A 144 -24.67 -2.21 15.05
CA VAL A 144 -24.29 -3.62 14.81
C VAL A 144 -25.27 -4.52 15.56
N PHE A 145 -25.62 -5.66 14.97
CA PHE A 145 -26.50 -6.66 15.58
C PHE A 145 -26.02 -8.08 15.22
N ASP A 146 -26.31 -9.06 16.06
CA ASP A 146 -26.02 -10.47 15.78
C ASP A 146 -27.08 -11.06 14.84
N LEU A 147 -26.67 -11.95 13.93
CA LEU A 147 -27.53 -12.61 12.93
C LEU A 147 -28.08 -13.95 13.42
#